data_AF-A0A8B6EPP8-F1
#
_entry.id   AF-A0A8B6EPP8-F1
#
_cell.length_a   1.000
_cell.length_b   1.000
_cell.length_c   1.000
_cell.angle_alpha   90.00
_cell.angle_beta   90.00
_cell.angle_gamma   90.00
#
_symmetry.space_group_name_H-M   'P 1'
#
loop_
_entity.id
_entity.type
_entity.pdbx_description
1 polymer ?
#
loop_
_entity_poly.entity_id
_entity_poly.type
_entity_poly.pdbx_seq_one_letter_code
_entity_poly.pdbx_strand_id
1 'polypeptide(L)'
;MEVIGDVRMEDFFYEKLDKKKRDRVSHHELLGQIMTDAGNEFGPGTSYGNALVKTGATQINIGNAEKEFVQSTANNFLQPLRNFLDGDMKTIQKEKKILEVKRLDLDAAKTKNRRAKSQNTQAEADLRIAQTEFDRQAEITKLLLEGVNSAHAHHLRCLNDFIEAQMTYYAQCQQYMADLQRQLGRSVPGEFLQAFQALLEDPNNSVQSSGTGS
;
A
#
# COMPACT_ATOMS: atom_id res chain seq x y z
N MET A 1 16.62 -3.37 8.58
CA MET A 1 15.37 -3.90 7.97
C MET A 1 14.21 -3.34 8.78
N GLU A 2 14.07 -2.02 8.74
CA GLU A 2 13.21 -1.24 9.64
C GLU A 2 12.35 -0.27 8.81
N VAL A 3 11.95 -0.70 7.61
CA VAL A 3 11.24 0.13 6.62
C VAL A 3 9.75 -0.26 6.51
N ILE A 4 9.33 -1.30 7.22
CA ILE A 4 7.90 -1.65 7.41
C ILE A 4 7.50 -1.31 8.85
N GLY A 5 8.04 -0.21 9.36
CA GLY A 5 7.77 0.31 10.68
C GLY A 5 6.57 1.23 10.68
N ASP A 6 5.41 0.76 10.18
CA ASP A 6 4.11 1.25 10.65
C ASP A 6 2.93 0.35 10.19
N VAL A 7 3.13 -0.98 10.19
CA VAL A 7 1.93 -1.84 10.33
C VAL A 7 1.45 -1.61 11.74
N ARG A 8 0.35 -0.86 11.89
CA ARG A 8 -0.29 -0.65 13.18
C ARG A 8 -0.44 -1.99 13.88
N MET A 9 0.07 -2.09 15.11
CA MET A 9 0.08 -3.33 15.92
C MET A 9 -1.25 -4.10 15.85
N GLU A 10 -2.37 -3.39 15.83
CA GLU A 10 -3.70 -3.98 15.70
C GLU A 10 -3.90 -4.78 14.40
N ASP A 11 -3.46 -4.27 13.25
CA ASP A 11 -3.56 -4.98 11.97
C ASP A 11 -2.66 -6.22 11.94
N PHE A 12 -1.51 -6.15 12.61
CA PHE A 12 -0.62 -7.30 12.82
C PHE A 12 -1.26 -8.36 13.74
N PHE A 13 -1.95 -7.97 14.81
CA PHE A 13 -2.64 -8.88 15.71
C PHE A 13 -3.82 -9.61 15.05
N TYR A 14 -4.65 -8.91 14.26
CA TYR A 14 -5.77 -9.55 13.57
C TYR A 14 -5.32 -10.57 12.53
N GLU A 15 -4.23 -10.29 11.83
CA GLU A 15 -3.62 -11.20 10.85
C GLU A 15 -2.96 -12.42 11.52
N LYS A 16 -2.36 -12.27 12.72
CA LYS A 16 -1.79 -13.40 13.47
C LYS A 16 -2.80 -14.26 14.21
N LEU A 17 -3.97 -13.72 14.54
CA LEU A 17 -5.00 -14.40 15.31
C LEU A 17 -6.12 -15.00 14.45
N ASP A 18 -6.05 -14.88 13.12
CA ASP A 18 -7.10 -15.30 12.17
C ASP A 18 -8.49 -14.74 12.55
N LYS A 19 -8.49 -13.56 13.16
CA LYS A 19 -9.71 -12.90 13.66
C LYS A 19 -10.19 -11.90 12.61
N LYS A 20 -11.51 -11.90 12.36
CA LYS A 20 -12.15 -10.92 11.48
C LYS A 20 -11.77 -9.50 11.94
N LYS A 21 -11.09 -8.74 11.07
CA LYS A 21 -10.81 -7.32 11.32
C LYS A 21 -12.12 -6.62 11.63
N ARG A 22 -12.15 -5.85 12.72
CA ARG A 22 -13.32 -5.04 13.07
C ARG A 22 -13.51 -4.01 11.96
N ASP A 23 -14.73 -3.87 11.45
CA ASP A 23 -15.05 -2.82 10.47
C ASP A 23 -14.77 -1.47 11.16
N ARG A 24 -13.76 -0.75 10.67
CA ARG A 24 -13.34 0.51 11.27
C ARG A 24 -14.19 1.61 10.65
N VAL A 25 -14.95 2.31 11.49
CA VAL A 25 -15.63 3.52 11.06
C VAL A 25 -14.58 4.52 10.60
N SER A 26 -14.65 4.96 9.34
CA SER A 26 -13.74 5.95 8.79
C SER A 26 -14.04 7.33 9.36
N HIS A 27 -13.07 8.23 9.31
CA HIS A 27 -13.28 9.61 9.76
C HIS A 27 -14.42 10.29 9.00
N HIS A 28 -14.58 9.96 7.71
CA HIS A 28 -15.66 10.47 6.86
C HIS A 28 -17.04 9.91 7.27
N GLU A 29 -17.13 8.64 7.65
CA GLU A 29 -18.38 8.07 8.16
C GLU A 29 -18.79 8.70 9.50
N LEU A 30 -17.83 8.89 10.41
CA LEU A 30 -18.10 9.55 11.69
C LEU A 30 -18.58 10.98 11.50
N LEU A 31 -17.87 11.75 10.66
CA LEU A 31 -18.27 13.11 10.32
C LEU A 31 -19.66 13.13 9.69
N GLY A 32 -19.92 12.24 8.73
CA GLY A 32 -21.19 12.17 8.03
C GLY A 32 -22.37 11.82 8.94
N GLN A 33 -22.16 10.93 9.93
CA GLN A 33 -23.15 10.61 10.95
C GLN A 33 -23.48 11.84 11.80
N ILE A 34 -22.46 12.54 12.32
CA ILE A 34 -22.65 13.76 13.14
C ILE A 34 -23.40 14.84 12.34
N MET A 35 -23.05 15.04 11.07
CA MET A 35 -23.72 16.04 10.21
C MET A 35 -25.19 15.67 9.96
N THR A 36 -25.47 14.38 9.77
CA THR A 36 -26.83 13.90 9.56
C THR A 36 -27.68 14.07 10.81
N ASP A 37 -27.15 13.69 11.98
CA ASP A 37 -27.83 13.82 13.26
C ASP A 37 -28.10 15.29 13.61
N ALA A 38 -27.10 16.16 13.45
CA ALA A 38 -27.26 17.60 13.62
C ALA A 38 -28.31 18.18 12.67
N GLY A 39 -28.29 17.77 11.40
CA GLY A 39 -29.27 18.22 10.40
C GLY A 39 -30.71 17.82 10.75
N ASN A 40 -30.89 16.65 11.36
CA ASN A 40 -32.20 16.19 11.86
C ASN A 40 -32.63 16.94 13.12
N GLU A 41 -31.70 17.31 14.01
CA GLU A 41 -31.98 18.07 15.23
C GLU A 41 -32.45 19.51 14.95
N PHE A 42 -31.99 20.13 13.86
CA PHE A 42 -32.52 21.42 13.40
C PHE A 42 -34.02 21.40 13.04
N GLY A 43 -34.59 20.21 12.82
CA GLY A 43 -36.00 20.01 12.53
C GLY A 43 -36.33 20.04 11.04
N PRO A 44 -37.44 19.36 10.65
CA PRO A 44 -37.84 19.23 9.26
C PRO A 44 -38.20 20.60 8.66
N GLY A 45 -37.75 20.85 7.43
CA GLY A 45 -38.11 22.05 6.66
C GLY A 45 -37.10 23.20 6.72
N THR A 46 -36.04 23.11 7.53
CA THR A 46 -34.94 24.10 7.47
C THR A 46 -34.06 23.85 6.25
N SER A 47 -33.70 24.90 5.51
CA SER A 47 -32.79 24.79 4.35
C SER A 47 -31.41 24.30 4.77
N TYR A 48 -30.93 24.75 5.92
CA TYR A 48 -29.64 24.35 6.49
C TYR A 48 -29.63 22.89 6.98
N GLY A 49 -30.66 22.44 7.71
CA GLY A 49 -30.76 21.04 8.15
C GLY A 49 -30.80 20.07 6.97
N ASN A 50 -31.59 20.39 5.94
CA ASN A 50 -31.62 19.60 4.70
C ASN A 50 -30.27 19.58 3.96
N ALA A 51 -29.52 20.68 3.97
CA ALA A 51 -28.17 20.72 3.39
C ALA A 51 -27.20 19.86 4.19
N LEU A 52 -27.21 19.95 5.52
CA LEU A 52 -26.37 19.15 6.41
C LEU A 52 -26.60 17.64 6.25
N VAL A 53 -27.86 17.21 6.17
CA VAL A 53 -28.20 15.79 5.95
C VAL A 53 -27.64 15.29 4.61
N LYS A 54 -27.78 16.08 3.54
CA LYS A 54 -27.21 15.73 2.22
C LYS A 54 -25.69 15.65 2.25
N THR A 55 -25.04 16.64 2.85
CA THR A 55 -23.57 16.63 2.99
C THR A 55 -23.10 15.46 3.84
N GLY A 56 -23.81 15.15 4.93
CA GLY A 56 -23.50 14.00 5.79
C GLY A 56 -23.58 12.67 5.03
N ALA A 57 -24.64 12.46 4.24
CA ALA A 57 -24.77 11.28 3.40
C ALA A 57 -23.64 11.17 2.35
N THR A 58 -23.25 12.29 1.72
CA THR A 58 -22.09 12.31 0.80
C THR A 58 -20.78 11.95 1.51
N GLN A 59 -20.55 12.43 2.74
CA GLN A 59 -19.36 12.07 3.52
C GLN A 59 -19.33 10.57 3.84
N ILE A 60 -20.46 9.96 4.20
CA ILE A 60 -20.54 8.50 4.40
C ILE A 60 -20.15 7.75 3.12
N ASN A 61 -20.63 8.18 1.95
CA ASN A 61 -20.26 7.56 0.67
C ASN A 61 -18.76 7.65 0.37
N ILE A 62 -18.13 8.78 0.68
CA ILE A 62 -16.67 8.95 0.56
C ILE A 62 -15.93 8.00 1.51
N GLY A 63 -16.42 7.85 2.75
CA GLY A 63 -15.86 6.91 3.71
C GLY A 63 -15.96 5.45 3.24
N ASN A 64 -17.06 5.08 2.58
CA ASN A 64 -17.21 3.75 1.98
C ASN A 64 -16.23 3.53 0.82
N ALA A 65 -16.09 4.50 -0.09
CA ALA A 65 -15.11 4.42 -1.17
C ALA A 65 -13.67 4.32 -0.65
N GLU A 66 -13.36 5.02 0.46
CA GLU A 66 -12.06 4.93 1.13
C GLU A 66 -11.81 3.52 1.67
N LYS A 67 -12.81 2.90 2.32
CA LYS A 67 -12.71 1.52 2.81
C LYS A 67 -12.42 0.54 1.68
N GLU A 68 -13.13 0.67 0.55
CA GLU A 68 -12.91 -0.17 -0.64
C GLU A 68 -11.49 0.00 -1.19
N PHE A 69 -11.00 1.23 -1.30
CA PHE A 69 -9.64 1.53 -1.72
C PHE A 69 -8.58 0.92 -0.80
N VAL A 70 -8.73 1.12 0.52
CA VAL A 70 -7.82 0.58 1.53
C VAL A 70 -7.80 -0.94 1.47
N GLN A 71 -8.97 -1.57 1.33
CA GLN A 71 -9.09 -3.03 1.24
C GLN A 71 -8.47 -3.58 -0.05
N SER A 72 -8.69 -2.92 -1.19
CA SER A 72 -8.07 -3.28 -2.46
C SER A 72 -6.54 -3.19 -2.39
N THR A 73 -6.02 -2.09 -1.84
CA THR A 73 -4.57 -1.88 -1.64
C THR A 73 -3.96 -2.94 -0.74
N ALA A 74 -4.65 -3.28 0.37
CA ALA A 74 -4.19 -4.30 1.30
C ALA A 74 -4.07 -5.68 0.64
N ASN A 75 -5.07 -6.09 -0.14
CA ASN A 75 -5.15 -7.43 -0.72
C ASN A 75 -4.30 -7.57 -1.99
N ASN A 76 -4.30 -6.56 -2.85
CA ASN A 76 -3.77 -6.68 -4.21
C ASN A 76 -2.33 -6.18 -4.33
N PHE A 77 -1.84 -5.39 -3.36
CA PHE A 77 -0.48 -4.87 -3.36
C PHE A 77 0.31 -5.25 -2.11
N LEU A 78 -0.18 -4.89 -0.92
CA LEU A 78 0.58 -5.07 0.31
C LEU A 78 0.75 -6.54 0.70
N GLN A 79 -0.30 -7.35 0.58
CA GLN A 79 -0.25 -8.77 0.93
C GLN A 79 0.70 -9.57 0.02
N PRO A 80 0.66 -9.47 -1.32
CA PRO A 80 1.65 -10.12 -2.19
C PRO A 80 3.10 -9.74 -1.85
N LEU A 81 3.34 -8.43 -1.64
CA LEU A 81 4.67 -7.93 -1.28
C LEU A 81 5.13 -8.52 0.06
N ARG A 82 4.25 -8.56 1.06
CA ARG A 82 4.57 -9.13 2.37
C ARG A 82 4.87 -10.63 2.28
N ASN A 83 4.07 -11.39 1.55
CA ASN A 83 4.29 -12.82 1.35
C ASN A 83 5.68 -13.10 0.74
N PHE A 84 6.07 -12.31 -0.26
CA PHE A 84 7.40 -12.42 -0.86
C PHE A 84 8.52 -12.08 0.13
N LEU A 85 8.38 -10.98 0.89
CA LEU A 85 9.40 -10.57 1.86
C LEU A 85 9.52 -11.55 3.02
N ASP A 86 8.41 -12.11 3.48
CA ASP A 86 8.38 -13.03 4.63
C ASP A 86 8.71 -14.48 4.26
N GLY A 87 8.55 -14.88 2.99
CA GLY A 87 8.83 -16.23 2.50
C GLY A 87 10.07 -16.30 1.63
N ASP A 88 9.92 -15.94 0.36
CA ASP A 88 10.93 -16.14 -0.68
C ASP A 88 12.23 -15.39 -0.36
N MET A 89 12.13 -14.11 0.03
CA MET A 89 13.30 -13.29 0.28
C MET A 89 14.14 -13.81 1.46
N LYS A 90 13.50 -14.32 2.52
CA LYS A 90 14.22 -14.95 3.64
C LYS A 90 14.94 -16.23 3.21
N THR A 91 14.29 -17.04 2.38
CA THR A 91 14.88 -18.25 1.82
C THR A 91 16.08 -17.91 0.95
N ILE A 92 15.95 -16.94 0.04
CA ILE A 92 17.05 -16.46 -0.81
C ILE A 92 18.22 -15.96 0.02
N GLN A 93 17.97 -15.18 1.08
CA GLN A 93 19.03 -14.69 1.96
C GLN A 93 19.75 -15.84 2.68
N LYS A 94 19.01 -16.85 3.15
CA LYS A 94 19.57 -18.04 3.78
C LYS A 94 20.46 -18.81 2.81
N GLU A 95 19.97 -19.13 1.62
CA GLU A 95 20.72 -19.92 0.63
C GLU A 95 21.96 -19.16 0.12
N LYS A 96 21.86 -17.84 -0.05
CA LYS A 96 23.04 -16.99 -0.35
C LYS A 96 24.10 -17.08 0.75
N LYS A 97 23.69 -17.06 2.03
CA LYS A 97 24.64 -17.20 3.15
C LYS A 97 25.31 -18.58 3.14
N ILE A 98 24.56 -19.64 2.85
CA ILE A 98 25.11 -20.99 2.76
C ILE A 98 26.10 -21.07 1.58
N LEU A 99 25.75 -20.51 0.42
CA LEU A 99 26.63 -20.47 -0.75
C LEU A 99 27.97 -19.79 -0.45
N GLU A 100 27.95 -18.66 0.27
CA GLU A 100 29.16 -17.97 0.70
C GLU A 100 30.04 -18.84 1.60
N VAL A 101 29.44 -19.57 2.54
CA VAL A 101 30.18 -20.54 3.37
C VAL A 101 30.80 -21.64 2.51
N LYS A 102 30.05 -22.22 1.57
CA LYS A 102 30.56 -23.28 0.67
C LYS A 102 31.68 -22.78 -0.24
N ARG A 103 31.62 -21.51 -0.67
CA ARG A 103 32.71 -20.88 -1.43
C ARG A 103 34.00 -20.86 -0.61
N LEU A 104 33.91 -20.42 0.65
CA LEU A 104 35.07 -20.36 1.55
C LEU A 104 35.63 -21.75 1.86
N ASP A 105 34.77 -22.76 2.06
CA ASP A 105 35.17 -24.16 2.25
C ASP A 105 35.94 -24.68 1.03
N LEU A 106 35.45 -24.39 -0.17
CA LEU A 106 36.09 -24.76 -1.43
C LEU A 106 37.45 -24.07 -1.59
N ASP A 107 37.55 -22.78 -1.27
CA ASP A 107 38.82 -22.03 -1.34
C ASP A 107 39.86 -22.57 -0.35
N ALA A 108 39.42 -22.95 0.85
CA ALA A 108 40.27 -23.60 1.85
C ALA A 108 40.75 -24.98 1.37
N ALA A 109 39.86 -25.80 0.80
CA ALA A 109 40.20 -27.11 0.25
C ALA A 109 41.17 -27.01 -0.93
N LYS A 110 40.97 -26.04 -1.84
CA LYS A 110 41.91 -25.74 -2.94
C LYS A 110 43.29 -25.37 -2.42
N THR A 111 43.35 -24.52 -1.40
CA THR A 111 44.60 -24.09 -0.76
C THR A 111 45.31 -25.26 -0.08
N LYS A 112 44.57 -26.11 0.64
CA LYS A 112 45.10 -27.33 1.28
C LYS A 112 45.65 -28.31 0.26
N ASN A 113 44.91 -28.56 -0.83
CA ASN A 113 45.34 -29.46 -1.91
C ASN A 113 46.62 -28.96 -2.59
N ARG A 114 46.74 -27.66 -2.87
CA ARG A 114 47.96 -27.07 -3.46
C ARG A 114 49.20 -27.21 -2.56
N ARG A 115 49.02 -27.23 -1.24
CA ARG A 115 50.10 -27.39 -0.26
C ARG A 115 50.45 -28.87 -0.01
N ALA A 116 49.52 -29.78 -0.24
CA ALA A 116 49.78 -31.19 -0.15
C ALA A 116 50.71 -31.63 -1.30
N LYS A 117 51.70 -32.47 -1.01
CA LYS A 117 52.54 -33.09 -2.06
C LYS A 117 51.63 -33.94 -2.97
N SER A 118 52.03 -34.09 -4.24
CA SER A 118 51.27 -34.66 -5.38
C SER A 118 50.77 -36.12 -5.25
N GLN A 119 50.74 -36.70 -4.05
CA GLN A 119 50.22 -38.04 -3.76
C GLN A 119 49.26 -38.09 -2.56
N ASN A 120 48.78 -36.94 -2.05
CA ASN A 120 47.81 -36.93 -0.97
C ASN A 120 46.38 -37.12 -1.48
N THR A 121 46.00 -38.39 -1.67
CA THR A 121 44.67 -38.81 -2.14
C THR A 121 43.52 -38.29 -1.27
N GLN A 122 43.76 -38.07 0.03
CA GLN A 122 42.74 -37.51 0.93
C GLN A 122 42.46 -36.03 0.64
N ALA A 123 43.50 -35.23 0.36
CA ALA A 123 43.32 -33.81 0.04
C ALA A 123 42.58 -33.60 -1.29
N GLU A 124 42.80 -34.49 -2.26
CA GLU A 124 42.08 -34.51 -3.53
C GLU A 124 40.61 -34.92 -3.34
N ALA A 125 40.34 -35.91 -2.49
CA ALA A 125 38.98 -36.34 -2.15
C ALA A 125 38.20 -35.21 -1.43
N ASP A 126 38.81 -34.57 -0.42
CA ASP A 126 38.24 -33.43 0.30
C ASP A 126 37.89 -32.29 -0.67
N LEU A 127 38.79 -31.96 -1.61
CA LEU A 127 38.57 -30.95 -2.64
C LEU A 127 37.38 -31.29 -3.54
N ARG A 128 37.27 -32.54 -3.99
CA ARG A 128 36.18 -33.00 -4.85
C ARG A 128 34.83 -32.89 -4.15
N ILE A 129 34.76 -33.23 -2.86
CA ILE A 129 33.55 -33.11 -2.03
C ILE A 129 33.17 -31.63 -1.89
N ALA A 130 34.12 -30.76 -1.53
CA ALA A 130 33.86 -29.34 -1.38
C ALA A 130 33.36 -28.70 -2.69
N GLN A 131 33.93 -29.10 -3.82
CA GLN A 131 33.52 -28.64 -5.15
C GLN A 131 32.08 -29.06 -5.46
N THR A 132 31.75 -30.34 -5.24
CA THR A 132 30.41 -30.87 -5.50
C THR A 132 29.35 -30.18 -4.64
N GLU A 133 29.63 -29.93 -3.37
CA GLU A 133 28.69 -29.27 -2.47
C GLU A 133 28.53 -27.77 -2.81
N PHE A 134 29.60 -27.10 -3.22
CA PHE A 134 29.52 -25.73 -3.74
C PHE A 134 28.67 -25.67 -5.02
N ASP A 135 28.91 -26.55 -5.99
CA ASP A 135 28.17 -26.56 -7.25
C ASP A 135 26.67 -26.85 -7.03
N ARG A 136 26.35 -27.79 -6.13
CA ARG A 136 24.97 -28.06 -5.71
C ARG A 136 24.31 -26.83 -5.10
N GLN A 137 25.01 -26.14 -4.19
CA GLN A 137 24.48 -24.94 -3.53
C GLN A 137 24.35 -23.75 -4.49
N ALA A 138 25.27 -23.62 -5.45
CA ALA A 138 25.22 -22.60 -6.49
C ALA A 138 24.00 -22.78 -7.39
N GLU A 139 23.69 -24.02 -7.78
CA GLU A 139 22.50 -24.32 -8.58
C GLU A 139 21.20 -24.04 -7.81
N ILE A 140 21.11 -24.41 -6.52
CA ILE A 140 19.96 -24.06 -5.67
C ILE A 140 19.74 -22.54 -5.63
N THR A 141 20.82 -21.79 -5.39
CA THR A 141 20.75 -20.32 -5.29
C THR A 141 20.36 -19.71 -6.63
N LYS A 142 20.88 -20.23 -7.74
CA LYS A 142 20.56 -19.79 -9.09
C LYS A 142 19.08 -19.98 -9.41
N LEU A 143 18.53 -21.18 -9.16
CA LEU A 143 17.11 -21.47 -9.39
C LEU A 143 16.19 -20.53 -8.59
N LEU A 144 16.54 -20.24 -7.33
CA LEU A 144 15.79 -19.27 -6.53
C LEU A 144 15.82 -17.86 -7.14
N LEU A 145 16.99 -17.41 -7.62
CA LEU A 145 17.15 -16.09 -8.24
C LEU A 145 16.43 -15.99 -9.58
N GLU A 146 16.36 -17.07 -10.35
CA GLU A 146 15.54 -17.11 -11.58
C GLU A 146 14.05 -16.97 -11.25
N GLY A 147 13.58 -17.60 -10.16
CA GLY A 147 12.21 -17.46 -9.65
C GLY A 147 11.85 -16.01 -9.27
N VAL A 148 12.81 -15.23 -8.78
CA VAL A 148 12.60 -13.82 -8.41
C VAL A 148 12.14 -12.97 -9.60
N ASN A 149 12.63 -13.24 -10.80
CA ASN A 149 12.23 -12.45 -11.98
C ASN A 149 10.71 -12.56 -12.25
N SER A 150 10.14 -13.75 -12.02
CA SER A 150 8.70 -13.97 -12.12
C SER A 150 7.93 -13.20 -11.03
N ALA A 151 8.43 -13.25 -9.78
CA ALA A 151 7.84 -12.50 -8.67
C ALA A 151 7.89 -10.98 -8.90
N HIS A 152 8.99 -10.45 -9.44
CA HIS A 152 9.12 -9.04 -9.78
C HIS A 152 8.13 -8.62 -10.87
N ALA A 153 7.95 -9.43 -11.91
CA ALA A 153 6.94 -9.15 -12.93
C ALA A 153 5.52 -9.13 -12.33
N HIS A 154 5.24 -9.98 -11.35
CA HIS A 154 3.98 -9.94 -10.61
C HIS A 154 3.83 -8.67 -9.76
N HIS A 155 4.85 -8.26 -9.00
CA HIS A 155 4.79 -7.03 -8.20
C HIS A 155 4.60 -5.77 -9.05
N LEU A 156 5.19 -5.71 -10.24
CA LEU A 156 4.93 -4.62 -11.17
C LEU A 156 3.46 -4.54 -11.58
N ARG A 157 2.78 -5.68 -11.75
CA ARG A 157 1.33 -5.70 -11.99
C ARG A 157 0.56 -5.21 -10.76
N CYS A 158 0.90 -5.70 -9.56
CA CYS A 158 0.30 -5.24 -8.31
C CYS A 158 0.42 -3.72 -8.10
N LEU A 159 1.54 -3.11 -8.54
CA LEU A 159 1.71 -1.65 -8.51
C LEU A 159 0.77 -0.92 -9.46
N ASN A 160 0.51 -1.47 -10.65
CA ASN A 160 -0.47 -0.90 -11.57
C ASN A 160 -1.88 -1.02 -10.98
N ASP A 161 -2.23 -2.17 -10.40
CA ASP A 161 -3.52 -2.38 -9.73
C ASP A 161 -3.73 -1.38 -8.58
N PHE A 162 -2.66 -1.08 -7.82
CA PHE A 162 -2.70 -0.04 -6.78
C PHE A 162 -2.97 1.35 -7.35
N ILE A 163 -2.28 1.74 -8.42
CA ILE A 163 -2.49 3.03 -9.08
C ILE A 163 -3.93 3.14 -9.59
N GLU A 164 -4.46 2.08 -10.20
CA GLU A 164 -5.84 2.03 -10.69
C GLU A 164 -6.87 2.14 -9.55
N ALA A 165 -6.65 1.43 -8.45
CA ALA A 165 -7.48 1.56 -7.25
C ALA A 165 -7.48 2.99 -6.71
N GLN A 166 -6.32 3.64 -6.68
CA GLN A 166 -6.18 5.02 -6.20
C GLN A 166 -6.87 6.03 -7.14
N MET A 167 -6.71 5.89 -8.45
CA MET A 167 -7.41 6.71 -9.44
C MET A 167 -8.93 6.56 -9.32
N THR A 168 -9.41 5.32 -9.16
CA THR A 168 -10.84 5.01 -9.03
C THR A 168 -11.43 5.70 -7.80
N TYR A 169 -10.75 5.62 -6.64
CA TYR A 169 -11.17 6.26 -5.41
C TYR A 169 -11.34 7.79 -5.57
N TYR A 170 -10.32 8.46 -6.11
CA TYR A 170 -10.39 9.91 -6.29
C TYR A 170 -11.45 10.32 -7.32
N ALA A 171 -11.64 9.54 -8.39
CA ALA A 171 -12.70 9.77 -9.36
C ALA A 171 -14.11 9.65 -8.72
N GLN A 172 -14.32 8.63 -7.88
CA GLN A 172 -15.56 8.47 -7.12
C GLN A 172 -15.80 9.65 -6.17
N CYS A 173 -14.78 10.04 -5.41
CA CYS A 173 -14.87 11.19 -4.49
C CYS A 173 -15.25 12.48 -5.22
N GLN A 174 -14.61 12.74 -6.37
CA GLN A 174 -14.93 13.90 -7.21
C GLN A 174 -16.37 13.86 -7.71
N GLN A 175 -16.84 12.70 -8.15
CA GLN A 175 -18.22 12.51 -8.59
C GLN A 175 -19.22 12.77 -7.45
N TYR A 176 -18.98 12.22 -6.26
CA TYR A 176 -19.84 12.43 -5.09
C TYR A 176 -19.92 13.90 -4.68
N MET A 177 -18.80 14.62 -4.74
CA MET A 177 -18.77 16.06 -4.43
C MET A 177 -19.46 16.90 -5.51
N ALA A 178 -19.27 16.59 -6.79
CA ALA A 178 -19.96 17.27 -7.88
C ALA A 178 -21.48 17.09 -7.80
N ASP A 179 -21.95 15.88 -7.47
CA ASP A 179 -23.37 15.61 -7.28
C ASP A 179 -23.92 16.33 -6.05
N LEU A 180 -23.18 16.40 -4.95
CA LEU A 180 -23.57 17.19 -3.77
C LEU A 180 -23.69 18.67 -4.14
N GLN A 181 -22.73 19.24 -4.85
CA GLN A 181 -22.75 20.63 -5.29
C GLN A 181 -24.02 20.93 -6.12
N ARG A 182 -24.41 20.03 -7.04
CA ARG A 182 -25.65 20.16 -7.81
C ARG A 182 -26.90 20.07 -6.94
N GLN A 183 -26.92 19.16 -5.97
CA GLN A 183 -28.04 18.97 -5.04
C GLN A 183 -28.22 20.16 -4.10
N LEU A 184 -27.13 20.77 -3.65
CA LEU A 184 -27.13 21.96 -2.79
C LEU A 184 -27.37 23.24 -3.60
N GLY A 185 -26.89 23.33 -4.84
CA GLY A 185 -27.15 24.48 -5.72
C GLY A 185 -28.61 24.68 -6.10
N ARG A 186 -29.41 23.61 -6.03
CA ARG A 186 -30.88 23.72 -6.10
C ARG A 186 -31.53 24.25 -4.82
N SER A 187 -30.78 24.28 -3.71
CA SER A 187 -31.26 24.58 -2.35
C SER A 187 -30.69 25.88 -1.77
N VAL A 188 -29.71 26.52 -2.42
CA VAL A 188 -28.99 27.72 -1.97
C VAL A 188 -29.20 28.86 -2.98
N PRO A 189 -29.44 30.12 -2.56
CA PRO A 189 -29.53 31.27 -3.47
C PRO A 189 -28.25 31.39 -4.33
N GLY A 190 -28.43 31.67 -5.63
CA GLY A 190 -27.39 31.50 -6.68
C GLY A 190 -26.06 32.24 -6.49
N GLU A 191 -25.99 33.24 -5.61
CA GLU A 191 -24.78 34.03 -5.34
C GLU A 191 -23.66 33.22 -4.68
N PHE A 192 -24.00 32.26 -3.81
CA PHE A 192 -22.98 31.47 -3.09
C PHE A 192 -22.32 30.40 -3.98
N LEU A 193 -23.06 29.83 -4.94
CA LEU A 193 -22.51 28.83 -5.87
C LEU A 193 -21.55 29.44 -6.88
N GLN A 194 -21.85 30.65 -7.36
CA GLN A 194 -21.00 31.35 -8.33
C GLN A 194 -19.62 31.65 -7.74
N ALA A 195 -19.55 32.06 -6.47
CA ALA A 195 -18.28 32.29 -5.78
C ALA A 195 -17.46 31.00 -5.58
N PHE A 196 -18.13 29.88 -5.25
CA PHE A 196 -17.45 28.59 -5.05
C PHE A 196 -16.96 27.96 -6.37
N GLN A 197 -17.73 28.09 -7.47
CA GLN A 197 -17.27 27.64 -8.79
C GLN A 197 -16.07 28.46 -9.28
N ALA A 198 -16.08 29.77 -9.07
CA ALA A 198 -14.95 30.63 -9.42
C ALA A 198 -13.66 30.26 -8.67
N LEU A 199 -13.76 29.78 -7.42
CA LEU A 199 -12.61 29.31 -6.62
C LEU A 199 -12.05 27.96 -7.07
N LEU A 200 -12.88 27.08 -7.67
CA LEU A 200 -12.44 25.79 -8.19
C LEU A 200 -11.77 25.90 -9.57
N GLU A 201 -12.18 26.90 -10.37
CA GLU A 201 -11.58 27.16 -11.67
C GLU A 201 -10.27 27.97 -11.58
N ASP A 202 -10.04 28.71 -10.47
CA ASP A 202 -8.84 29.53 -10.31
C ASP A 202 -8.31 29.56 -8.85
N PRO A 203 -7.35 28.69 -8.48
CA PRO A 203 -6.82 28.60 -7.11
C PRO A 203 -6.01 29.83 -6.66
N ASN A 204 -5.78 30.82 -7.53
CA ASN A 204 -4.95 31.99 -7.24
C ASN A 204 -5.72 33.31 -7.05
N ASN A 205 -7.05 33.34 -7.20
CA ASN A 205 -7.80 34.59 -7.04
C ASN A 205 -8.22 34.80 -5.58
N SER A 206 -7.24 35.09 -4.72
CA SER A 206 -7.50 35.75 -3.45
C SER A 206 -7.03 37.19 -3.52
N VAL A 207 -7.84 38.08 -2.93
CA VAL A 207 -7.61 39.50 -2.69
C VAL A 207 -7.99 40.43 -3.85
N GLN A 208 -9.28 40.83 -3.85
CA GLN A 208 -9.63 42.25 -3.98
C GLN A 208 -10.97 42.53 -3.28
N SER A 209 -10.92 42.59 -1.95
CA SER A 209 -11.90 43.33 -1.15
C SER A 209 -11.18 44.50 -0.49
N SER A 210 -11.32 45.70 -1.06
CA SER A 210 -11.46 46.99 -0.36
C SER A 210 -11.09 48.14 -1.30
N GLY A 211 -12.06 48.98 -1.61
CA GLY A 211 -11.86 50.20 -2.38
C GLY A 211 -13.14 51.02 -2.45
N THR A 212 -13.69 51.39 -1.29
CA THR A 212 -14.57 52.56 -1.21
C THR A 212 -13.77 53.77 -1.65
N GLY A 213 -14.16 54.39 -2.75
CA GLY A 213 -13.49 55.56 -3.30
C GLY A 213 -14.45 56.42 -4.12
N SER A 214 -14.97 57.45 -3.44
CA SER A 214 -15.78 58.59 -3.91
C SER A 214 -17.29 58.38 -3.99
#